data_AF-A0A2H0I901-F1
#
_entry.id   AF-A0A2H0I901-F1
#
_cell.length_a   1.000
_cell.length_b   1.000
_cell.length_c   1.000
_cell.angle_alpha   90.00
_cell.angle_beta   90.00
_cell.angle_gamma   90.00
#
_symmetry.space_group_name_H-M   'P 1'
#
loop_
_entity.id
_entity.type
_entity.pdbx_description
1 polymer ?
#
loop_
_entity_poly.entity_id
_entity_poly.type
_entity_poly.pdbx_seq_one_letter_code
_entity_poly.pdbx_strand_id
1 'polypeptide(L)'
;MIENQCKTFCDWMKNQFSHNELADLSNYGAVNGYGGLIYYHETTALYNRYHDEIWDMLEEDRQSFGMKNCSDVIASFNGADDVASDEQYKNLLVWYAAERIAYEITQGEYLDEDDEDDDSDDSDESL
;
A
#
# COMPACT_ATOMS: atom_id res chain seq x y z
N MET A 1 -16.33 12.71 -16.59
CA MET A 1 -15.91 11.61 -15.71
C MET A 1 -15.15 12.25 -14.59
N ILE A 2 -15.68 12.22 -13.37
CA ILE A 2 -15.00 12.78 -12.21
C ILE A 2 -13.96 11.73 -11.82
N GLU A 3 -12.71 11.93 -12.22
CA GLU A 3 -11.61 11.20 -11.61
C GLU A 3 -11.67 11.51 -10.12
N ASN A 4 -11.99 10.50 -9.31
CA ASN A 4 -11.88 10.59 -7.87
C ASN A 4 -10.38 10.67 -7.55
N GLN A 5 -9.80 11.87 -7.69
CA GLN A 5 -8.38 12.08 -7.47
C GLN A 5 -8.13 12.00 -5.97
N CYS A 6 -7.67 10.83 -5.52
CA CYS A 6 -7.20 10.62 -4.16
C CYS A 6 -6.18 11.71 -3.80
N LYS A 7 -6.38 12.40 -2.68
CA LYS A 7 -5.56 13.56 -2.32
C LYS A 7 -4.21 13.13 -1.75
N THR A 8 -4.20 11.99 -1.06
CA THR A 8 -3.03 11.43 -0.39
C THR A 8 -2.73 10.03 -0.92
N PHE A 9 -1.51 9.55 -0.69
CA PHE A 9 -1.15 8.18 -1.01
C PHE A 9 -1.95 7.17 -0.17
N CYS A 10 -2.23 7.50 1.11
CA CYS A 10 -3.08 6.70 1.99
C CYS A 10 -4.51 6.55 1.45
N ASP A 11 -5.11 7.64 0.97
CA ASP A 11 -6.44 7.58 0.34
C ASP A 11 -6.40 6.68 -0.90
N TRP A 12 -5.35 6.78 -1.71
CA TRP A 12 -5.21 5.92 -2.88
C TRP A 12 -5.14 4.44 -2.50
N MET A 13 -4.31 4.09 -1.50
CA MET A 13 -4.20 2.71 -0.97
C MET A 13 -5.55 2.16 -0.50
N LYS A 14 -6.31 2.95 0.27
CA LYS A 14 -7.64 2.56 0.79
C LYS A 14 -8.71 2.42 -0.29
N ASN A 15 -8.58 3.16 -1.40
CA ASN A 15 -9.49 3.02 -2.54
C ASN A 15 -9.09 1.87 -3.46
N GLN A 16 -7.82 1.48 -3.47
CA GLN A 16 -7.27 0.47 -4.38
C GLN A 16 -7.36 -0.96 -3.84
N PHE A 17 -7.22 -1.13 -2.51
CA PHE A 17 -7.10 -2.44 -1.87
C PHE A 17 -8.12 -2.59 -0.75
N SER A 18 -8.67 -3.80 -0.61
CA SER A 18 -9.44 -4.20 0.57
C SER A 18 -8.57 -4.27 1.82
N HIS A 19 -9.19 -4.35 3.00
CA HIS A 19 -8.44 -4.50 4.26
C HIS A 19 -7.55 -5.75 4.25
N ASN A 20 -8.07 -6.89 3.78
CA ASN A 20 -7.31 -8.15 3.76
C ASN A 20 -6.17 -8.12 2.72
N GLU A 21 -6.34 -7.44 1.58
CA GLU A 21 -5.24 -7.21 0.63
C GLU A 21 -4.16 -6.28 1.20
N LEU A 22 -4.56 -5.25 1.98
CA LEU A 22 -3.60 -4.42 2.71
C LEU A 22 -2.88 -5.23 3.80
N ALA A 23 -3.57 -6.13 4.50
CA ALA A 23 -2.95 -7.00 5.49
C ALA A 23 -1.92 -7.95 4.83
N ASP A 24 -2.27 -8.51 3.67
CA ASP A 24 -1.33 -9.30 2.87
C ASP A 24 -0.11 -8.47 2.44
N LEU A 25 -0.35 -7.25 1.94
CA LEU A 25 0.73 -6.36 1.52
C LEU A 25 1.67 -6.03 2.69
N SER A 26 1.12 -5.80 3.88
CA SER A 26 1.90 -5.56 5.10
C SER A 26 2.73 -6.78 5.53
N ASN A 27 2.20 -7.99 5.36
CA ASN A 27 2.83 -9.21 5.87
C ASN A 27 3.84 -9.82 4.90
N TYR A 28 3.61 -9.68 3.60
CA TYR A 28 4.39 -10.36 2.56
C TYR A 28 5.09 -9.42 1.59
N GLY A 29 4.76 -8.13 1.63
CA GLY A 29 5.34 -7.11 0.79
C GLY A 29 4.82 -7.07 -0.64
N ALA A 30 5.14 -5.98 -1.35
CA ALA A 30 4.61 -5.68 -2.68
C ALA A 30 5.09 -6.65 -3.78
N VAL A 31 6.13 -7.44 -3.50
CA VAL A 31 6.72 -8.43 -4.42
C VAL A 31 5.73 -9.51 -4.86
N ASN A 32 4.68 -9.79 -4.07
CA ASN A 32 3.64 -10.77 -4.41
C ASN A 32 2.73 -10.35 -5.57
N GLY A 33 2.85 -9.10 -6.04
CA GLY A 33 2.19 -8.64 -7.25
C GLY A 33 0.76 -8.18 -7.00
N TYR A 34 0.63 -6.89 -6.65
CA TYR A 34 -0.65 -6.22 -6.44
C TYR A 34 -0.94 -5.28 -7.62
N GLY A 35 -2.19 -5.27 -8.11
CA GLY A 35 -2.59 -4.38 -9.21
C GLY A 35 -2.26 -2.92 -8.90
N GLY A 36 -1.62 -2.22 -9.84
CA GLY A 36 -1.13 -0.85 -9.64
C GLY A 36 0.27 -0.72 -9.02
N LEU A 37 0.85 -1.83 -8.52
CA LEU A 37 2.20 -1.89 -7.94
C LEU A 37 3.15 -2.82 -8.71
N ILE A 38 2.69 -3.49 -9.78
CA ILE A 38 3.50 -4.47 -10.54
C ILE A 38 4.36 -3.79 -11.61
N TYR A 39 3.80 -2.82 -12.35
CA TYR A 39 4.46 -2.27 -13.52
C TYR A 39 5.13 -0.93 -13.22
N TYR A 40 6.37 -0.76 -13.69
CA TYR A 40 7.14 0.47 -13.47
C TYR A 40 6.46 1.75 -13.97
N HIS A 41 5.64 1.69 -15.01
CA HIS A 41 4.91 2.86 -15.48
C HIS A 41 3.83 3.31 -14.48
N GLU A 42 3.20 2.38 -13.77
CA GLU A 42 2.21 2.66 -12.73
C GLU A 42 2.90 3.21 -11.48
N THR A 43 3.94 2.54 -10.99
CA THR A 43 4.67 2.98 -9.80
C THR A 43 5.42 4.29 -10.03
N THR A 44 5.94 4.53 -11.23
CA THR A 44 6.50 5.85 -11.59
C THR A 44 5.43 6.95 -11.58
N ALA A 45 4.21 6.66 -12.04
CA ALA A 45 3.11 7.63 -11.98
C ALA A 45 2.68 7.93 -10.54
N LEU A 46 2.63 6.90 -9.67
CA LEU A 46 2.37 7.06 -8.24
C LEU A 46 3.46 7.87 -7.56
N TYR A 47 4.74 7.55 -7.81
CA TYR A 47 5.87 8.30 -7.28
C TYR A 47 5.80 9.78 -7.68
N ASN A 48 5.66 10.07 -8.98
CA ASN A 48 5.61 11.45 -9.46
C ASN A 48 4.49 12.25 -8.78
N ARG A 49 3.37 11.60 -8.45
CA ARG A 49 2.22 12.23 -7.81
C ARG A 49 2.40 12.44 -6.31
N TYR A 50 2.98 11.47 -5.59
CA TYR A 50 2.99 11.44 -4.13
C TYR A 50 4.39 11.46 -3.50
N HIS A 51 5.44 11.76 -4.28
CA HIS A 51 6.83 11.70 -3.79
C HIS A 51 7.06 12.53 -2.52
N ASP A 52 6.48 13.72 -2.40
CA ASP A 52 6.63 14.54 -1.19
C ASP A 52 6.17 13.77 0.07
N GLU A 53 4.99 13.13 0.03
CA GLU A 53 4.49 12.29 1.12
C GLU A 53 5.41 11.08 1.38
N ILE A 54 5.91 10.43 0.32
CA ILE A 54 6.84 9.29 0.45
C ILE A 54 8.15 9.71 1.13
N TRP A 55 8.68 10.88 0.80
CA TRP A 55 9.89 11.41 1.43
C TRP A 55 9.66 11.85 2.87
N ASP A 56 8.47 12.37 3.20
CA ASP A 56 8.09 12.67 4.58
C ASP A 56 8.04 11.39 5.43
N MET A 57 7.43 10.31 4.92
CA MET A 57 7.43 8.99 5.58
C MET A 57 8.85 8.47 5.83
N LEU A 58 9.74 8.63 4.84
CA LEU A 58 11.14 8.23 4.98
C LEU A 58 11.88 9.03 6.04
N GLU A 59 11.62 10.33 6.16
CA GLU A 59 12.24 11.17 7.17
C GLU A 59 11.75 10.80 8.58
N GLU A 60 10.45 10.53 8.74
CA GLU A 60 9.87 10.03 9.99
C GLU A 60 10.53 8.70 10.42
N ASP A 61 10.60 7.73 9.52
CA ASP A 61 11.18 6.42 9.80
C ASP A 61 12.70 6.52 10.04
N ARG A 62 13.41 7.37 9.28
CA ARG A 62 14.82 7.65 9.51
C ARG A 62 15.06 8.14 10.93
N GLN A 63 14.24 9.09 11.41
CA GLN A 63 14.34 9.61 12.77
C GLN A 63 14.00 8.55 13.81
N SER A 64 12.93 7.78 13.59
CA SER A 64 12.45 6.73 14.49
C SER A 64 13.49 5.61 14.66
N PHE A 65 14.11 5.17 13.57
CA PHE A 65 15.11 4.10 13.56
C PHE A 65 16.52 4.58 13.90
N GLY A 66 16.73 5.89 14.08
CA GLY A 66 18.05 6.46 14.36
C GLY A 66 19.03 6.34 13.19
N MET A 67 18.52 6.30 11.96
CA MET A 67 19.32 6.18 10.75
C MET A 67 19.94 7.52 10.33
N LYS A 68 21.09 7.46 9.65
CA LYS A 68 21.86 8.67 9.32
C LYS A 68 21.20 9.49 8.22
N ASN A 69 20.58 8.85 7.23
CA ASN A 69 19.91 9.50 6.10
C ASN A 69 18.80 8.60 5.53
N CYS A 70 17.85 9.16 4.77
CA CYS A 70 16.72 8.41 4.21
C CYS A 70 17.15 7.30 3.24
N SER A 71 18.30 7.43 2.58
CA SER A 71 18.82 6.37 1.73
C SER A 71 19.22 5.13 2.52
N ASP A 72 19.62 5.27 3.78
CA ASP A 72 19.89 4.12 4.65
C ASP A 72 18.60 3.35 5.00
N VAL A 73 17.46 4.05 5.13
CA VAL A 73 16.14 3.42 5.34
C VAL A 73 15.81 2.54 4.13
N ILE A 74 15.88 3.12 2.93
CA ILE A 74 15.59 2.39 1.69
C ILE A 74 16.62 1.29 1.42
N ALA A 75 17.90 1.50 1.73
CA ALA A 75 18.92 0.47 1.59
C ALA A 75 18.69 -0.74 2.52
N SER A 76 17.94 -0.57 3.62
CA SER A 76 17.54 -1.66 4.51
C SER A 76 16.25 -2.37 4.10
N PHE A 77 15.50 -1.80 3.15
CA PHE A 77 14.22 -2.32 2.71
C PHE A 77 14.39 -3.51 1.75
N ASN A 78 13.51 -4.50 1.84
CA ASN A 78 13.57 -5.68 0.99
C ASN A 78 13.39 -5.29 -0.49
N GLY A 79 14.30 -5.78 -1.36
CA GLY A 79 14.34 -5.43 -2.78
C GLY A 79 15.34 -4.32 -3.14
N ALA A 80 16.03 -3.72 -2.16
CA ALA A 80 17.07 -2.73 -2.41
C ALA A 80 18.26 -3.26 -3.22
N ASP A 81 18.61 -4.54 -3.07
CA ASP A 81 19.75 -5.17 -3.73
C ASP A 81 19.63 -5.21 -5.27
N ASP A 82 18.42 -5.16 -5.81
CA ASP A 82 18.14 -5.26 -7.25
C ASP A 82 18.02 -3.90 -7.95
N VAL A 83 18.18 -2.78 -7.21
CA VAL A 83 18.05 -1.43 -7.77
C VAL A 83 19.31 -1.02 -8.54
N ALA A 84 19.16 -0.82 -9.85
CA ALA A 84 20.22 -0.37 -10.74
C ALA A 84 19.78 0.79 -11.68
N SER A 85 18.56 1.30 -11.54
CA SER A 85 18.02 2.39 -12.37
C SER A 85 17.08 3.32 -11.60
N ASP A 86 16.82 4.51 -12.16
CA ASP A 86 15.87 5.48 -11.61
C ASP A 86 14.44 4.91 -11.50
N GLU A 87 13.97 4.18 -12.52
CA GLU A 87 12.64 3.53 -12.50
C GLU A 87 12.54 2.48 -11.40
N GLN A 88 13.59 1.66 -11.21
CA GLN A 88 13.65 0.67 -10.14
C GLN A 88 13.66 1.35 -8.76
N TYR A 89 14.37 2.47 -8.62
CA TYR A 89 14.41 3.20 -7.36
C TYR A 89 13.05 3.82 -7.02
N LYS A 90 12.38 4.46 -8.00
CA LYS A 90 11.02 4.98 -7.81
C LYS A 90 10.03 3.89 -7.46
N ASN A 91 10.15 2.72 -8.10
CA ASN A 91 9.34 1.56 -7.76
C ASN A 91 9.55 1.13 -6.31
N LEU A 92 10.81 1.03 -5.87
CA LEU A 92 11.14 0.65 -4.49
C LEU A 92 10.59 1.64 -3.47
N LEU A 93 10.67 2.94 -3.75
CA LEU A 93 10.11 4.00 -2.90
C LEU A 93 8.58 3.87 -2.75
N VAL A 94 7.89 3.55 -3.83
CA VAL A 94 6.44 3.33 -3.81
C VAL A 94 6.07 2.06 -3.05
N TRP A 95 6.82 0.97 -3.25
CA TRP A 95 6.61 -0.28 -2.50
C TRP A 95 6.82 -0.07 -1.00
N TYR A 96 7.90 0.60 -0.60
CA TYR A 96 8.14 0.99 0.78
C TYR A 96 6.95 1.74 1.38
N ALA A 97 6.47 2.79 0.70
CA ALA A 97 5.35 3.58 1.19
C ALA A 97 4.06 2.75 1.27
N ALA A 98 3.84 1.85 0.31
CA ALA A 98 2.65 1.02 0.25
C ALA A 98 2.63 0.02 1.42
N GLU A 99 3.75 -0.65 1.69
CA GLU A 99 3.90 -1.58 2.81
C GLU A 99 3.78 -0.86 4.17
N ARG A 100 4.38 0.33 4.31
CA ARG A 100 4.27 1.13 5.53
C ARG A 100 2.83 1.53 5.83
N ILE A 101 2.11 2.05 4.84
CA ILE A 101 0.69 2.43 5.00
C ILE A 101 -0.20 1.21 5.25
N ALA A 102 0.06 0.11 4.54
CA ALA A 102 -0.64 -1.13 4.76
C ALA A 102 -0.49 -1.60 6.22
N TYR A 103 0.72 -1.52 6.77
CA TYR A 103 0.97 -1.80 8.18
C TYR A 103 0.25 -0.80 9.10
N GLU A 104 0.31 0.52 8.84
CA GLU A 104 -0.41 1.52 9.65
C GLU A 104 -1.92 1.28 9.70
N ILE A 105 -2.52 0.81 8.61
CA ILE A 105 -3.97 0.56 8.53
C ILE A 105 -4.36 -0.75 9.21
N THR A 106 -3.60 -1.81 8.96
CA THR A 106 -4.01 -3.18 9.32
C THR A 106 -3.27 -3.74 10.52
N GLN A 107 -2.08 -3.23 10.82
CA GLN A 107 -1.12 -3.80 11.75
C GLN A 107 -0.79 -5.29 11.45
N GLY A 108 -1.01 -5.73 10.20
CA GLY A 108 -0.89 -7.12 9.78
C GLY A 108 -2.09 -8.01 10.12
N GLU A 109 -3.16 -7.45 10.70
CA GLU A 109 -4.36 -8.18 11.12
C GLU A 109 -5.38 -8.29 9.98
N TYR A 110 -5.90 -9.50 9.79
CA TYR A 110 -6.98 -9.80 8.85
C TYR A 110 -8.33 -9.57 9.53
N LEU A 111 -9.34 -9.19 8.74
CA LEU A 111 -10.73 -9.19 9.18
C LEU A 111 -11.38 -10.52 8.78
N ASP A 112 -12.07 -11.14 9.73
CA ASP A 112 -12.89 -12.33 9.48
C ASP A 112 -14.03 -11.97 8.50
N GLU A 113 -14.17 -12.74 7.43
CA GLU A 113 -15.22 -12.59 6.42
C GLU A 113 -16.48 -13.39 6.85
N ASP A 114 -17.06 -13.07 8.01
CA ASP A 114 -18.36 -13.59 8.49
C ASP A 114 -19.21 -12.35 8.87
N ASP A 115 -20.42 -12.03 8.38
CA ASP A 115 -21.48 -12.74 7.68
C ASP A 115 -22.13 -11.77 6.66
N GLU A 116 -22.20 -12.11 5.37
CA GLU A 116 -23.30 -11.55 4.55
C GLU A 116 -24.59 -12.20 5.06
N ASP A 117 -25.39 -11.42 5.78
CA ASP A 117 -26.76 -11.75 6.18
C ASP A 117 -27.57 -12.21 4.95
N ASP A 118 -27.59 -13.51 4.66
CA ASP A 118 -28.66 -14.17 3.90
C ASP A 118 -29.87 -14.34 4.83
N ASP A 119 -30.39 -13.22 5.32
CA ASP A 119 -31.78 -13.11 5.76
C ASP A 119 -32.64 -13.02 4.49
N SER A 120 -32.72 -14.12 3.73
CA SER A 120 -33.88 -14.37 2.88
C SER A 120 -35.06 -14.72 3.78
N ASP A 121 -35.64 -13.66 4.34
CA ASP A 121 -36.99 -13.60 4.90
C ASP A 121 -37.99 -13.96 3.79
N ASP A 122 -38.21 -15.26 3.58
CA ASP A 122 -39.37 -15.76 2.84
C ASP A 122 -40.52 -15.98 3.83
N SER A 123 -40.96 -14.86 4.42
CA SER A 123 -42.29 -14.71 4.99
C SER A 123 -43.27 -14.33 3.87
N ASP A 124 -44.44 -14.98 3.88
CA ASP A 124 -45.62 -14.84 2.99
C ASP A 124 -45.59 -15.64 1.66
N GLU A 125 -46.52 -16.54 1.36
CA GLU A 125 -47.97 -16.35 1.47
C GLU A 125 -48.74 -17.63 1.87
N SER A 126 -49.77 -17.36 2.68
CA SER A 126 -50.98 -18.15 2.88
C SER A 126 -51.51 -18.93 1.65
N LEU A 127 -51.97 -20.18 1.89
CA LEU A 127 -53.36 -20.63 1.65
C LEU A 127 -53.62 -22.04 2.23
#